data_AF-A0A2I0P5B5-F1
#
_entry.id   AF-A0A2I0P5B5-F1
#
_cell.length_a   1.000
_cell.length_b   1.000
_cell.length_c   1.000
_cell.angle_alpha   90.00
_cell.angle_beta   90.00
_cell.angle_gamma   90.00
#
_symmetry.space_group_name_H-M   'P 1'
#
loop_
_entity.id
_entity.type
_entity.pdbx_description
1 polymer ?
#
loop_
_entity_poly.entity_id
_entity_poly.type
_entity_poly.pdbx_seq_one_letter_code
_entity_poly.pdbx_strand_id
1 'polypeptide(L)'
;MRVSGGVLALLAAVCILCTTCGCLGASSSPSGGGITPIDLPEPPGASTLTGALAELDLLGAEGGLNVTGTSVHQVLGTGMSLDGRATSWALGLRDGEEVRWLTFGLTGWKEISLRAPVSAEEVNLTSVLSPEDLLAMQGGVLSPIMEQLGADTVDIDLSEGVYAITIRSDAGMETLAFRADTGEVIV
;
A
#
# COMPACT_ATOMS: atom_id res chain seq x y z
N MET A 1 13.98 30.42 -56.95
CA MET A 1 15.17 31.26 -56.71
C MET A 1 15.18 31.72 -55.26
N ARG A 2 16.32 32.18 -54.72
CA ARG A 2 16.44 32.66 -53.32
C ARG A 2 15.79 34.04 -53.15
N VAL A 3 15.21 34.28 -51.99
CA VAL A 3 15.26 35.57 -51.28
C VAL A 3 15.49 35.26 -49.80
N SER A 4 16.41 35.98 -49.15
CA SER A 4 16.65 35.89 -47.71
C SER A 4 16.36 37.25 -47.07
N GLY A 5 15.81 37.24 -45.86
CA GLY A 5 15.62 38.45 -45.05
C GLY A 5 15.65 38.09 -43.57
N GLY A 6 16.50 38.77 -42.80
CA GLY A 6 16.63 38.59 -41.35
C GLY A 6 16.75 39.94 -40.66
N VAL A 7 16.28 40.02 -39.42
CA VAL A 7 16.33 41.22 -38.57
C VAL A 7 16.70 40.79 -37.15
N LEU A 8 17.52 41.60 -36.47
CA LEU A 8 18.04 41.37 -35.12
C LEU A 8 17.50 42.39 -34.13
N ALA A 9 16.95 41.94 -32.99
CA ALA A 9 16.79 42.63 -31.71
C ALA A 9 16.13 41.64 -30.71
N LEU A 10 16.29 41.69 -29.38
CA LEU A 10 17.13 42.54 -28.51
C LEU A 10 17.98 41.64 -27.59
N LEU A 11 19.05 42.21 -27.00
CA LEU A 11 19.63 41.72 -25.75
C LEU A 11 19.81 42.93 -24.80
N ALA A 12 19.39 42.77 -23.54
CA ALA A 12 19.46 43.84 -22.54
C ALA A 12 20.87 43.95 -21.92
N ALA A 13 21.17 45.09 -21.31
CA ALA A 13 22.48 45.43 -20.76
C ALA A 13 22.37 46.17 -19.41
N VAL A 14 23.52 46.37 -18.72
CA VAL A 14 23.74 47.29 -17.57
C VAL A 14 23.06 46.86 -16.24
N CYS A 15 23.58 47.07 -15.02
CA CYS A 15 24.92 47.02 -14.37
C CYS A 15 24.70 47.28 -12.83
N ILE A 16 25.62 47.49 -11.88
CA ILE A 16 27.08 47.78 -11.82
C ILE A 16 27.66 47.40 -10.42
N LEU A 17 28.97 47.10 -10.30
CA LEU A 17 29.78 47.05 -9.05
C LEU A 17 29.36 46.00 -7.96
N CYS A 18 30.14 45.73 -6.89
CA CYS A 18 31.41 46.29 -6.40
C CYS A 18 32.34 45.23 -5.78
N THR A 19 33.66 45.42 -5.86
CA THR A 19 34.68 44.52 -5.26
C THR A 19 35.36 45.15 -4.04
N THR A 20 35.24 44.55 -2.86
CA THR A 20 36.07 44.88 -1.69
C THR A 20 36.52 43.64 -0.91
N CYS A 21 37.81 43.61 -0.57
CA CYS A 21 38.50 42.59 0.21
C CYS A 21 37.95 42.45 1.64
N GLY A 22 38.01 41.24 2.23
CA GLY A 22 37.75 41.04 3.66
C GLY A 22 37.84 39.59 4.15
N CYS A 23 38.87 39.30 4.95
CA CYS A 23 38.95 38.24 5.98
C CYS A 23 38.58 36.78 5.62
N LEU A 24 39.60 35.93 5.48
CA LEU A 24 39.51 34.51 5.83
C LEU A 24 39.27 34.37 7.35
N GLY A 25 38.00 34.26 7.77
CA GLY A 25 37.60 34.01 9.14
C GLY A 25 37.07 32.58 9.31
N ALA A 26 37.77 31.75 10.09
CA ALA A 26 37.30 30.41 10.42
C ALA A 26 36.18 30.48 11.47
N SER A 27 34.93 30.49 11.02
CA SER A 27 33.75 30.40 11.88
C SER A 27 33.42 28.95 12.18
N SER A 28 33.85 28.46 13.34
CA SER A 28 33.36 27.18 13.88
C SER A 28 31.86 27.28 14.15
N SER A 29 31.04 26.45 13.49
CA SER A 29 29.62 26.33 13.80
C SER A 29 29.44 25.98 15.29
N PRO A 30 28.65 26.75 16.05
CA PRO A 30 28.40 26.41 17.45
C PRO A 30 27.64 25.09 17.55
N SER A 31 27.95 24.29 18.57
CA SER A 31 27.22 23.06 18.88
C SER A 31 25.82 23.41 19.42
N GLY A 32 24.87 23.59 18.50
CA GLY A 32 23.49 23.96 18.80
C GLY A 32 22.69 22.76 19.30
N GLY A 33 22.68 22.53 20.61
CA GLY A 33 21.75 21.60 21.23
C GLY A 33 20.32 22.14 21.21
N GLY A 34 19.41 21.46 20.52
CA GLY A 34 17.99 21.80 20.49
C GLY A 34 17.21 20.92 19.52
N ILE A 35 16.23 20.18 20.06
CA ILE A 35 15.23 19.36 19.34
C ILE A 35 15.73 18.61 18.09
N THR A 36 16.13 17.36 18.28
CA THR A 36 16.02 16.34 17.24
C THR A 36 14.60 16.39 16.66
N PRO A 37 14.40 16.37 15.33
CA PRO A 37 13.09 16.10 14.76
C PRO A 37 12.54 14.80 15.36
N ILE A 38 11.27 14.82 15.77
CA ILE A 38 10.53 13.57 15.83
C ILE A 38 10.15 13.30 14.38
N ASP A 39 10.92 12.43 13.73
CA ASP A 39 10.49 11.81 12.49
C ASP A 39 9.24 10.98 12.84
N LEU A 40 8.07 11.59 12.63
CA LEU A 40 6.82 10.85 12.55
C LEU A 40 7.03 9.75 11.50
N PRO A 41 6.72 8.48 11.79
CA PRO A 41 6.88 7.41 10.82
C PRO A 41 6.14 7.79 9.54
N GLU A 42 6.82 7.62 8.40
CA GLU A 42 6.23 7.91 7.10
C GLU A 42 4.91 7.13 6.98
N PRO A 43 3.77 7.78 6.67
CA PRO A 43 2.46 7.14 6.70
C PRO A 43 2.49 5.90 5.80
N PRO A 44 2.04 4.73 6.29
CA PRO A 44 2.34 3.47 5.65
C PRO A 44 1.83 3.46 4.20
N GLY A 45 2.78 3.37 3.27
CA GLY A 45 2.52 3.12 1.86
C GLY A 45 2.02 1.69 1.64
N ALA A 46 2.11 1.21 0.39
CA ALA A 46 1.62 -0.13 0.06
C ALA A 46 2.28 -1.21 0.93
N SER A 47 1.46 -1.99 1.64
CA SER A 47 1.88 -2.83 2.77
C SER A 47 1.47 -4.27 2.57
N THR A 48 2.31 -5.19 3.05
CA THR A 48 2.04 -6.63 3.11
C THR A 48 0.98 -6.93 4.17
N LEU A 49 0.28 -8.07 4.06
CA LEU A 49 -0.69 -8.47 5.09
C LEU A 49 0.00 -8.64 6.44
N THR A 50 1.16 -9.31 6.43
CA THR A 50 2.04 -9.48 7.59
C THR A 50 2.45 -8.12 8.20
N GLY A 51 2.74 -7.11 7.37
CA GLY A 51 3.10 -5.78 7.84
C GLY A 51 1.93 -5.04 8.49
N ALA A 52 0.74 -5.11 7.89
CA ALA A 52 -0.47 -4.52 8.46
C ALA A 52 -0.86 -5.21 9.77
N LEU A 53 -0.82 -6.54 9.86
CA LEU A 53 -1.13 -7.28 11.09
C LEU A 53 -0.17 -6.95 12.24
N ALA A 54 1.13 -6.78 11.97
CA ALA A 54 2.10 -6.35 12.98
C ALA A 54 1.80 -4.95 13.56
N GLU A 55 1.21 -4.04 12.78
CA GLU A 55 0.71 -2.76 13.31
C GLU A 55 -0.59 -2.92 14.12
N LEU A 56 -1.45 -3.89 13.77
CA LEU A 56 -2.65 -4.20 14.54
C LEU A 56 -2.31 -4.76 15.93
N ASP A 57 -1.32 -5.65 16.00
CA ASP A 57 -0.80 -6.19 17.27
C ASP A 57 -0.23 -5.07 18.17
N LEU A 58 0.49 -4.12 17.59
CA LEU A 58 1.01 -2.94 18.30
C LEU A 58 -0.13 -2.06 18.83
N LEU A 59 -1.11 -1.72 17.99
CA LEU A 59 -2.29 -0.93 18.39
C LEU A 59 -3.16 -1.64 19.44
N GLY A 60 -3.21 -2.98 19.41
CA GLY A 60 -3.84 -3.79 20.45
C GLY A 60 -3.09 -3.72 21.78
N ALA A 61 -1.75 -3.81 21.75
CA ALA A 61 -0.90 -3.69 22.93
C ALA A 61 -0.91 -2.28 23.55
N GLU A 62 -1.05 -1.23 22.74
CA GLU A 62 -1.21 0.16 23.17
C GLU A 62 -2.64 0.51 23.60
N GLY A 63 -3.62 -0.36 23.33
CA GLY A 63 -5.04 -0.14 23.64
C GLY A 63 -5.76 0.83 22.70
N GLY A 64 -5.18 1.12 21.52
CA GLY A 64 -5.77 1.99 20.50
C GLY A 64 -6.98 1.38 19.78
N LEU A 65 -7.01 0.04 19.65
CA LEU A 65 -8.15 -0.73 19.12
C LEU A 65 -8.34 -2.01 19.95
N ASN A 66 -9.60 -2.35 20.28
CA ASN A 66 -9.90 -3.59 21.00
C ASN A 66 -10.34 -4.72 20.05
N VAL A 67 -9.38 -5.56 19.68
CA VAL A 67 -9.58 -6.83 18.95
C VAL A 67 -9.52 -8.06 19.87
N THR A 68 -9.53 -7.87 21.19
CA THR A 68 -9.49 -8.98 22.15
C THR A 68 -10.75 -9.85 22.01
N GLY A 69 -10.58 -11.13 21.70
CA GLY A 69 -11.68 -12.09 21.54
C GLY A 69 -12.28 -12.18 20.14
N THR A 70 -11.86 -11.34 19.18
CA THR A 70 -12.32 -11.45 17.80
C THR A 70 -11.59 -12.53 17.01
N SER A 71 -12.32 -13.23 16.15
CA SER A 71 -11.75 -14.09 15.10
C SER A 71 -11.80 -13.38 13.73
N VAL A 72 -10.89 -13.72 12.83
CA VAL A 72 -10.88 -13.22 11.44
C VAL A 72 -11.72 -14.15 10.57
N HIS A 73 -12.70 -13.63 9.84
CA HIS A 73 -13.59 -14.39 8.95
C HIS A 73 -13.48 -13.97 7.48
N GLN A 74 -12.81 -12.85 7.22
CA GLN A 74 -12.52 -12.39 5.86
C GLN A 74 -11.30 -11.46 5.84
N VAL A 75 -10.46 -11.55 4.82
CA VAL A 75 -9.39 -10.57 4.55
C VAL A 75 -9.54 -10.04 3.13
N LEU A 76 -9.61 -8.72 2.98
CA LEU A 76 -9.64 -8.04 1.68
C LEU A 76 -8.36 -7.24 1.48
N GLY A 77 -7.69 -7.42 0.35
CA GLY A 77 -6.57 -6.57 -0.08
C GLY A 77 -6.96 -5.82 -1.35
N THR A 78 -6.78 -4.50 -1.38
CA THR A 78 -7.21 -3.65 -2.52
C THR A 78 -5.99 -3.05 -3.22
N GLY A 79 -5.98 -3.07 -4.56
CA GLY A 79 -4.91 -2.47 -5.37
C GLY A 79 -3.53 -3.00 -4.98
N MET A 80 -3.37 -4.32 -5.05
CA MET A 80 -2.17 -5.07 -4.69
C MET A 80 -1.26 -5.32 -5.90
N SER A 81 0.03 -5.04 -5.74
CA SER A 81 1.07 -5.43 -6.71
C SER A 81 1.53 -6.89 -6.52
N LEU A 82 2.18 -7.47 -7.53
CA LEU A 82 2.65 -8.87 -7.51
C LEU A 82 3.76 -9.17 -6.48
N ASP A 83 4.23 -8.18 -5.72
CA ASP A 83 5.06 -8.36 -4.52
C ASP A 83 4.24 -8.48 -3.22
N GLY A 84 2.91 -8.55 -3.32
CA GLY A 84 1.96 -8.72 -2.20
C GLY A 84 1.69 -7.45 -1.40
N ARG A 85 2.12 -6.27 -1.87
CA ARG A 85 1.80 -4.99 -1.21
C ARG A 85 0.45 -4.47 -1.66
N ALA A 86 -0.52 -4.42 -0.76
CA ALA A 86 -1.82 -3.79 -1.00
C ALA A 86 -1.79 -2.28 -0.71
N THR A 87 -2.58 -1.50 -1.45
CA THR A 87 -2.83 -0.08 -1.17
C THR A 87 -3.66 0.10 0.12
N SER A 88 -4.53 -0.86 0.43
CA SER A 88 -5.27 -0.94 1.69
C SER A 88 -5.66 -2.38 2.01
N TRP A 89 -5.83 -2.67 3.30
CA TRP A 89 -6.39 -3.93 3.79
C TRP A 89 -7.74 -3.69 4.47
N ALA A 90 -8.59 -4.70 4.50
CA ALA A 90 -9.74 -4.77 5.41
C ALA A 90 -9.82 -6.16 6.06
N LEU A 91 -10.24 -6.20 7.32
CA LEU A 91 -10.49 -7.43 8.07
C LEU A 91 -11.97 -7.47 8.45
N GLY A 92 -12.64 -8.53 8.00
CA GLY A 92 -13.94 -8.92 8.49
C GLY A 92 -13.78 -9.75 9.75
N LEU A 93 -14.21 -9.21 10.90
CA LEU A 93 -14.07 -9.82 12.22
C LEU A 93 -15.43 -10.27 12.77
N ARG A 94 -15.42 -11.32 13.60
CA ARG A 94 -16.57 -11.71 14.43
C ARG A 94 -16.24 -11.67 15.92
N ASP A 95 -17.22 -11.23 16.70
CA ASP A 95 -17.24 -11.21 18.17
C ASP A 95 -18.56 -11.86 18.63
N GLY A 96 -18.56 -13.20 18.70
CA GLY A 96 -19.79 -13.98 18.84
C GLY A 96 -20.72 -13.82 17.63
N GLU A 97 -21.85 -13.12 17.83
CA GLU A 97 -22.81 -12.77 16.77
C GLU A 97 -22.55 -11.39 16.14
N GLU A 98 -21.71 -10.54 16.75
CA GLU A 98 -21.41 -9.21 16.21
C GLU A 98 -20.35 -9.28 15.10
N VAL A 99 -20.60 -8.56 14.01
CA VAL A 99 -19.66 -8.42 12.87
C VAL A 99 -19.04 -7.04 12.94
N ARG A 100 -17.70 -6.98 12.96
CA ARG A 100 -16.92 -5.74 12.95
C ARG A 100 -16.00 -5.70 11.73
N TRP A 101 -15.75 -4.51 11.19
CA TRP A 101 -14.90 -4.32 10.03
C TRP A 101 -13.76 -3.35 10.36
N LEU A 102 -12.52 -3.81 10.25
CA LEU A 102 -11.34 -2.95 10.33
C LEU A 102 -10.81 -2.63 8.93
N THR A 103 -10.20 -1.46 8.76
CA THR A 103 -9.48 -1.08 7.53
C THR A 103 -8.12 -0.48 7.85
N PHE A 104 -7.13 -0.82 7.03
CA PHE A 104 -5.77 -0.31 7.04
C PHE A 104 -5.50 0.59 5.84
N GLY A 105 -4.64 1.58 6.01
CA GLY A 105 -4.10 2.41 4.93
C GLY A 105 -3.24 3.54 5.49
N LEU A 106 -3.14 4.66 4.76
CA LEU A 106 -2.28 5.83 5.09
C LEU A 106 -2.40 6.41 6.52
N THR A 107 -3.42 6.03 7.29
CA THR A 107 -3.66 6.50 8.67
C THR A 107 -3.62 5.36 9.70
N GLY A 108 -2.96 4.24 9.36
CA GLY A 108 -3.00 3.01 10.16
C GLY A 108 -4.38 2.35 10.17
N TRP A 109 -4.62 1.50 11.17
CA TRP A 109 -5.90 0.82 11.36
C TRP A 109 -7.02 1.71 11.91
N LYS A 110 -8.24 1.46 11.45
CA LYS A 110 -9.49 2.04 11.99
C LYS A 110 -10.66 1.08 11.83
N GLU A 111 -11.58 1.08 12.79
CA GLU A 111 -12.89 0.43 12.65
C GLU A 111 -13.81 1.26 11.73
N ILE A 112 -14.62 0.59 10.91
CA ILE A 112 -15.60 1.22 10.02
C ILE A 112 -17.01 0.65 10.21
N SER A 113 -18.03 1.51 10.13
CA SER A 113 -19.44 1.13 10.24
C SER A 113 -19.99 0.52 8.95
N LEU A 114 -19.42 -0.61 8.51
CA LEU A 114 -19.84 -1.33 7.31
C LEU A 114 -20.85 -2.44 7.66
N ARG A 115 -22.06 -2.37 7.08
CA ARG A 115 -23.09 -3.42 7.22
C ARG A 115 -22.98 -4.50 6.14
N ALA A 116 -21.77 -4.99 5.91
CA ALA A 116 -21.53 -6.17 5.08
C ALA A 116 -21.43 -7.41 6.00
N PRO A 117 -22.07 -8.54 5.66
CA PRO A 117 -21.78 -9.80 6.33
C PRO A 117 -20.35 -10.23 6.04
N VAL A 118 -19.76 -11.00 6.96
CA VAL A 118 -18.50 -11.73 6.76
C VAL A 118 -18.82 -13.23 6.70
N SER A 119 -17.92 -14.05 6.16
CA SER A 119 -18.11 -15.51 6.12
C SER A 119 -18.37 -16.09 7.53
N ALA A 120 -18.92 -17.31 7.58
CA ALA A 120 -19.14 -18.08 8.79
C ALA A 120 -17.91 -18.90 9.22
N GLU A 121 -16.94 -19.10 8.33
CA GLU A 121 -15.72 -19.85 8.63
C GLU A 121 -14.57 -18.92 9.05
N GLU A 122 -13.87 -19.31 10.11
CA GLU A 122 -12.70 -18.57 10.61
C GLU A 122 -11.49 -18.80 9.69
N VAL A 123 -10.92 -17.71 9.20
CA VAL A 123 -9.70 -17.69 8.41
C VAL A 123 -8.50 -17.79 9.36
N ASN A 124 -8.05 -19.02 9.60
CA ASN A 124 -6.80 -19.24 10.33
C ASN A 124 -5.58 -18.83 9.45
N LEU A 125 -5.12 -17.60 9.67
CA LEU A 125 -3.98 -16.98 8.99
C LEU A 125 -2.64 -17.71 9.16
N THR A 126 -2.55 -18.68 10.09
CA THR A 126 -1.33 -19.51 10.29
C THR A 126 -1.34 -20.83 9.49
N SER A 127 -2.46 -21.19 8.86
CA SER A 127 -2.62 -22.42 8.06
C SER A 127 -2.83 -22.18 6.57
N VAL A 128 -2.79 -20.92 6.13
CA VAL A 128 -2.90 -20.52 4.73
C VAL A 128 -1.57 -19.96 4.23
N LEU A 129 -1.35 -19.97 2.92
CA LEU A 129 -0.31 -19.18 2.26
C LEU A 129 -0.54 -17.69 2.54
N SER A 130 0.55 -16.93 2.66
CA SER A 130 0.47 -15.48 2.65
C SER A 130 0.05 -14.97 1.26
N PRO A 131 -0.61 -13.80 1.15
CA PRO A 131 -0.86 -13.15 -0.13
C PRO A 131 0.40 -12.95 -0.97
N GLU A 132 1.52 -12.65 -0.30
CA GLU A 132 2.84 -12.48 -0.90
C GLU A 132 3.32 -13.80 -1.55
N ASP A 133 3.23 -14.92 -0.84
CA ASP A 133 3.63 -16.25 -1.34
C ASP A 133 2.72 -16.74 -2.47
N LEU A 134 1.40 -16.49 -2.36
CA LEU A 134 0.44 -16.88 -3.38
C LEU A 134 0.71 -16.15 -4.70
N LEU A 135 0.92 -14.83 -4.67
CA LEU A 135 1.23 -14.05 -5.88
C LEU A 135 2.59 -14.41 -6.46
N ALA A 136 3.60 -14.67 -5.62
CA ALA A 136 4.90 -15.15 -6.08
C ALA A 136 4.80 -16.54 -6.77
N MET A 137 3.94 -17.43 -6.26
CA MET A 137 3.67 -18.74 -6.87
C MET A 137 2.86 -18.62 -8.17
N GLN A 138 1.84 -17.78 -8.21
CA GLN A 138 0.86 -17.70 -9.29
C GLN A 138 1.11 -16.57 -10.32
N GLY A 139 2.20 -15.82 -10.19
CA GLY A 139 2.58 -14.77 -11.16
C GLY A 139 2.68 -15.28 -12.62
N GLY A 140 3.03 -16.55 -12.83
CA GLY A 140 3.01 -17.18 -14.16
C GLY A 140 1.62 -17.35 -14.79
N VAL A 141 0.55 -17.34 -13.98
CA VAL A 141 -0.86 -17.37 -14.39
C VAL A 141 -1.44 -15.95 -14.44
N LEU A 142 -1.09 -15.12 -13.45
CA LEU A 142 -1.65 -13.77 -13.27
C LEU A 142 -1.09 -12.75 -14.26
N SER A 143 0.24 -12.69 -14.47
CA SER A 143 0.86 -11.67 -15.31
C SER A 143 0.33 -11.63 -16.75
N PRO A 144 0.11 -12.75 -17.46
CA PRO A 144 -0.46 -12.71 -18.82
C PRO A 144 -1.87 -12.10 -18.88
N ILE A 145 -2.68 -12.28 -17.83
CA ILE A 145 -4.05 -11.73 -17.75
C ILE A 145 -4.00 -10.25 -17.38
N MET A 146 -3.10 -9.87 -16.47
CA MET A 146 -2.80 -8.48 -16.14
C MET A 146 -2.30 -7.69 -17.37
N GLU A 147 -1.38 -8.26 -18.15
CA GLU A 147 -0.92 -7.71 -19.43
C GLU A 147 -2.05 -7.59 -20.47
N GLN A 148 -2.89 -8.62 -20.60
CA GLN A 148 -4.03 -8.62 -21.53
C GLN A 148 -5.08 -7.56 -21.19
N LEU A 149 -5.37 -7.36 -19.89
CA LEU A 149 -6.33 -6.37 -19.41
C LEU A 149 -5.72 -4.97 -19.27
N GLY A 150 -4.39 -4.83 -19.26
CA GLY A 150 -3.73 -3.56 -18.93
C GLY A 150 -3.96 -3.14 -17.48
N ALA A 151 -3.79 -4.08 -16.55
CA ALA A 151 -3.94 -3.87 -15.11
C ALA A 151 -2.60 -4.01 -14.40
N ASP A 152 -2.17 -2.99 -13.63
CA ASP A 152 -0.93 -3.03 -12.86
C ASP A 152 -1.07 -3.68 -11.47
N THR A 153 -2.32 -3.92 -11.02
CA THR A 153 -2.65 -4.43 -9.69
C THR A 153 -3.84 -5.39 -9.70
N VAL A 154 -4.04 -6.09 -8.58
CA VAL A 154 -5.17 -7.00 -8.32
C VAL A 154 -5.89 -6.61 -7.02
N ASP A 155 -7.17 -6.96 -6.90
CA ASP A 155 -7.86 -7.03 -5.62
C ASP A 155 -7.89 -8.51 -5.15
N ILE A 156 -7.84 -8.77 -3.84
CA ILE A 156 -7.99 -10.12 -3.28
C ILE A 156 -9.06 -10.17 -2.19
N ASP A 157 -9.77 -11.29 -2.13
CA ASP A 157 -10.68 -11.68 -1.04
C ASP A 157 -10.27 -13.07 -0.55
N LEU A 158 -10.03 -13.21 0.74
CA LEU A 158 -9.75 -14.48 1.43
C LEU A 158 -10.89 -14.80 2.39
N SER A 159 -11.63 -15.85 2.11
CA SER A 159 -12.69 -16.42 2.95
C SER A 159 -12.92 -17.90 2.60
N GLU A 160 -13.48 -18.69 3.52
CA GLU A 160 -13.89 -20.10 3.27
C GLU A 160 -12.76 -21.00 2.70
N GLY A 161 -11.52 -20.75 3.13
CA GLY A 161 -10.33 -21.46 2.66
C GLY A 161 -9.92 -21.17 1.20
N VAL A 162 -10.47 -20.12 0.58
CA VAL A 162 -10.27 -19.74 -0.82
C VAL A 162 -9.79 -18.29 -0.92
N TYR A 163 -8.78 -18.06 -1.77
CA TYR A 163 -8.45 -16.74 -2.29
C TYR A 163 -9.17 -16.53 -3.62
N ALA A 164 -10.01 -15.51 -3.71
CA ALA A 164 -10.52 -14.97 -4.97
C ALA A 164 -9.68 -13.74 -5.36
N ILE A 165 -8.84 -13.88 -6.39
CA ILE A 165 -8.04 -12.78 -6.95
C ILE A 165 -8.80 -12.18 -8.12
N THR A 166 -9.06 -10.88 -8.10
CA THR A 166 -9.74 -10.14 -9.17
C THR A 166 -8.79 -9.16 -9.84
N ILE A 167 -8.54 -9.35 -11.12
CA ILE A 167 -7.81 -8.43 -12.00
C ILE A 167 -8.86 -7.51 -12.64
N ARG A 168 -8.71 -6.18 -12.54
CA ARG A 168 -9.68 -5.22 -13.08
C ARG A 168 -9.00 -4.02 -13.73
N SER A 169 -9.51 -3.59 -14.87
CA SER A 169 -9.13 -2.35 -15.58
C SER A 169 -10.34 -1.76 -16.32
N ASP A 170 -10.12 -0.66 -17.04
CA ASP A 170 -11.12 -0.12 -17.99
C ASP A 170 -11.41 -1.07 -19.17
N ALA A 171 -10.54 -2.06 -19.43
CA ALA A 171 -10.72 -3.03 -20.52
C ALA A 171 -11.57 -4.24 -20.12
N GLY A 172 -11.67 -4.56 -18.82
CA GLY A 172 -12.43 -5.71 -18.34
C GLY A 172 -12.14 -6.09 -16.89
N MET A 173 -12.68 -7.25 -16.50
CA MET A 173 -12.47 -7.84 -15.18
C MET A 173 -12.41 -9.36 -15.31
N GLU A 174 -11.45 -9.99 -14.65
CA GLU A 174 -11.31 -11.44 -14.56
C GLU A 174 -11.06 -11.83 -13.10
N THR A 175 -11.69 -12.91 -12.63
CA THR A 175 -11.58 -13.39 -11.25
C THR A 175 -11.17 -14.86 -11.26
N LEU A 176 -10.11 -15.17 -10.51
CA LEU A 176 -9.54 -16.50 -10.37
C LEU A 176 -9.63 -16.95 -8.91
N ALA A 177 -10.00 -18.21 -8.70
CA ALA A 177 -10.09 -18.81 -7.37
C ALA A 177 -8.88 -19.74 -7.13
N PHE A 178 -8.28 -19.64 -5.95
CA PHE A 178 -7.15 -20.46 -5.53
C PHE A 178 -7.40 -21.01 -4.12
N ARG A 179 -6.95 -22.23 -3.87
CA ARG A 179 -6.95 -22.80 -2.52
C ARG A 179 -6.00 -22.02 -1.61
N ALA A 180 -6.45 -21.64 -0.43
CA ALA A 180 -5.62 -20.88 0.51
C ALA A 180 -4.54 -21.73 1.19
N ASP A 181 -4.68 -23.06 1.26
CA ASP A 181 -3.70 -23.96 1.88
C ASP A 181 -2.56 -24.39 0.93
N THR A 182 -2.83 -24.52 -0.38
CA THR A 182 -1.87 -25.01 -1.38
C THR A 182 -1.52 -24.00 -2.48
N GLY A 183 -2.32 -22.94 -2.66
CA GLY A 183 -2.21 -22.02 -3.79
C GLY A 183 -2.67 -22.62 -5.13
N GLU A 184 -3.21 -23.83 -5.15
CA GLU A 184 -3.71 -24.48 -6.38
C GLU A 184 -4.94 -23.76 -6.95
N VAL A 185 -5.00 -23.61 -8.28
CA VAL A 185 -6.16 -23.04 -8.99
C VAL A 185 -7.39 -23.95 -8.79
N ILE A 186 -8.53 -23.34 -8.49
CA ILE A 186 -9.85 -23.98 -8.44
C ILE A 186 -10.54 -23.77 -9.80
N VAL A 187 -11.09 -24.85 -10.37
CA VAL A 187 -11.60 -24.93 -11.76
C VAL A 187 -13.01 -25.51 -11.80
#